data_AF-A0A3C0G6B0-F1
#
_entry.id   AF-A0A3C0G6B0-F1
#
_cell.length_a   1.000
_cell.length_b   1.000
_cell.length_c   1.000
_cell.angle_alpha   90.00
_cell.angle_beta   90.00
_cell.angle_gamma   90.00
#
_symmetry.space_group_name_H-M   'P 1'
#
loop_
_entity.id
_entity.type
_entity.pdbx_description
1 polymer ?
#
loop_
_entity_poly.entity_id
_entity_poly.type
_entity_poly.pdbx_seq_one_letter_code
_entity_poly.pdbx_strand_id
1 'polypeptide(L)' 'MIYWNGCSFVQGMEVEDRKNHFPYLVGSHFEQETWRNSKVGGSNDRIWRTTMDDMIRNPMPLVVILWSGPNRFEFLN' A
#
# COMPACT_ATOMS: atom_id res chain seq x y z
N MET A 1 4.34 13.79 1.39
CA MET A 1 4.54 12.34 1.15
C MET A 1 3.27 11.58 1.51
N ILE A 2 2.77 10.76 0.60
CA ILE A 2 1.55 9.95 0.76
C ILE A 2 1.96 8.50 1.07
N TYR A 3 1.44 7.93 2.16
CA TYR A 3 1.64 6.52 2.47
C TYR A 3 0.61 5.65 1.77
N TRP A 4 1.07 4.56 1.16
CA TRP A 4 0.24 3.59 0.45
C TRP A 4 0.50 2.18 1.00
N ASN A 5 -0.56 1.48 1.41
CA ASN A 5 -0.49 0.06 1.72
C ASN A 5 -1.63 -0.70 1.06
N GLY A 6 -1.40 -1.98 0.83
CA GLY A 6 -2.34 -2.87 0.18
C GLY A 6 -1.68 -4.14 -0.33
N CYS A 7 -2.38 -4.80 -1.23
CA CYS A 7 -1.95 -6.06 -1.82
C CYS A 7 -1.29 -5.85 -3.21
N SER A 8 -1.44 -6.83 -4.10
CA SER A 8 -0.90 -6.83 -5.48
C SER A 8 -1.39 -5.66 -6.34
N PHE A 9 -2.59 -5.12 -6.07
CA PHE A 9 -3.15 -3.98 -6.80
C PHE A 9 -2.34 -2.70 -6.55
N VAL A 10 -2.04 -2.38 -5.29
CA VAL A 10 -1.19 -1.22 -4.94
C VAL A 10 0.26 -1.45 -5.39
N GLN A 11 0.71 -2.70 -5.39
CA GLN A 11 2.01 -3.07 -5.92
C GLN A 11 2.11 -2.84 -7.45
N GLY A 12 1.00 -2.92 -8.16
CA GLY A 12 0.94 -2.84 -9.63
C GLY A 12 1.36 -4.14 -10.32
N MET A 13 1.02 -5.30 -9.78
CA MET A 13 1.46 -6.60 -10.33
C MET A 13 0.98 -6.89 -11.75
N GLU A 14 -0.18 -6.37 -12.13
CA GLU A 14 -0.81 -6.61 -13.44
C GLU A 14 -0.55 -5.46 -14.42
N VAL A 15 0.32 -4.52 -14.04
CA VAL A 15 0.63 -3.34 -14.86
C VAL A 15 1.98 -3.56 -15.55
N GLU A 16 2.01 -3.43 -16.88
CA GLU A 16 3.23 -3.62 -17.69
C GLU A 16 4.30 -2.56 -17.38
N ASP A 17 3.90 -1.28 -17.41
CA ASP A 17 4.76 -0.17 -16.98
C ASP A 17 4.54 0.13 -15.49
N ARG A 18 5.59 0.01 -14.69
CA ARG A 18 5.54 0.30 -13.25
C ARG A 18 5.13 1.73 -12.94
N LYS A 19 5.30 2.67 -13.86
CA LYS A 19 4.83 4.06 -13.71
C LYS A 19 3.31 4.19 -13.82
N ASN A 20 2.61 3.16 -14.32
CA ASN A 20 1.15 3.19 -14.43
C ASN A 20 0.44 2.61 -13.20
N HIS A 21 1.16 2.28 -12.11
CA HIS A 21 0.49 1.87 -10.88
C HIS A 21 -0.11 3.09 -10.13
N PHE A 22 -1.10 2.85 -9.26
CA PHE A 22 -1.80 3.94 -8.57
C PHE A 22 -0.89 4.86 -7.74
N PRO A 23 0.03 4.36 -6.89
CA PRO A 23 0.86 5.25 -6.07
C PRO A 23 1.68 6.24 -6.90
N TYR A 24 2.35 5.77 -7.96
CA TYR A 24 3.08 6.62 -8.88
C TYR A 24 2.16 7.62 -9.58
N LEU A 25 1.06 7.18 -10.18
CA LEU A 25 0.16 8.08 -10.92
C LEU A 25 -0.38 9.21 -10.02
N VAL A 26 -0.82 8.87 -8.81
CA VAL A 26 -1.31 9.87 -7.85
C VAL A 26 -0.18 10.77 -7.36
N GLY A 27 0.98 10.19 -7.02
CA GLY A 27 2.15 10.97 -6.60
C GLY A 27 2.63 11.95 -7.68
N SER A 28 2.71 11.50 -8.93
CA SER A 28 3.07 12.35 -10.07
C SER A 28 2.04 13.42 -10.36
N HIS A 29 0.74 13.11 -10.28
CA HIS A 29 -0.32 14.08 -10.57
C HIS A 29 -0.35 15.23 -9.56
N PHE A 30 -0.11 14.95 -8.27
CA PHE A 30 -0.14 15.96 -7.20
C PHE A 30 1.25 16.47 -6.80
N GLU A 31 2.31 16.08 -7.53
CA GLU A 31 3.70 16.41 -7.21
C GLU A 31 4.07 16.04 -5.75
N GLN A 32 3.60 14.87 -5.30
CA GLN A 32 3.83 14.35 -3.96
C GLN A 32 4.72 13.09 -4.00
N GLU A 33 5.70 13.04 -3.11
CA GLU A 33 6.42 11.80 -2.83
C GLU A 33 5.48 10.71 -2.29
N THR A 34 5.81 9.45 -2.56
CA THR A 34 5.01 8.31 -2.08
C THR A 34 5.87 7.29 -1.35
N TRP A 35 5.35 6.80 -0.23
CA TRP A 35 5.90 5.65 0.48
C TRP A 35 4.95 4.47 0.32
N ARG A 36 5.38 3.45 -0.40
CA ARG A 36 4.57 2.27 -0.70
C ARG A 36 5.04 1.06 0.12
N ASN A 37 4.21 0.59 1.06
CA ASN A 37 4.45 -0.60 1.89
C ASN A 37 3.56 -1.81 1.50
N SER A 38 3.01 -1.80 0.28
CA SER A 38 2.22 -2.91 -0.25
C SER A 38 3.04 -4.19 -0.43
N LYS A 39 2.38 -5.34 -0.32
CA LYS A 39 2.98 -6.66 -0.58
C LYS A 39 2.06 -7.51 -1.44
N VAL A 40 2.62 -8.17 -2.45
CA VAL A 40 1.90 -9.13 -3.29
C VAL A 40 1.32 -10.24 -2.42
N GLY A 41 0.03 -10.53 -2.59
CA GLY A 41 -0.68 -11.52 -1.80
C GLY A 41 -0.96 -11.12 -0.35
N GLY A 42 -0.71 -9.87 0.05
CA GLY A 42 -0.99 -9.37 1.40
C GLY A 42 -2.45 -9.56 1.81
N SER A 43 -2.64 -10.10 3.02
CA SER A 43 -3.92 -10.20 3.73
C SER A 43 -4.31 -8.86 4.36
N ASN A 44 -5.56 -8.75 4.80
CA ASN A 44 -6.03 -7.58 5.53
C ASN A 44 -5.34 -7.46 6.89
N ASP A 45 -5.06 -8.59 7.57
CA ASP A 45 -4.34 -8.60 8.85
C ASP A 45 -2.95 -7.97 8.72
N ARG A 46 -2.18 -8.37 7.69
CA ARG A 46 -0.86 -7.80 7.42
C ARG A 46 -0.98 -6.31 7.14
N ILE A 47 -1.88 -5.92 6.23
CA ILE A 47 -2.05 -4.54 5.81
C ILE A 47 -2.35 -3.65 7.03
N TRP A 48 -3.27 -4.09 7.89
CA TRP A 48 -3.60 -3.39 9.12
C TRP A 48 -2.39 -3.30 10.05
N ARG A 49 -1.76 -4.42 10.37
CA ARG A 49 -0.61 -4.51 11.28
C ARG A 49 0.54 -3.61 10.85
N THR A 50 0.98 -3.73 9.59
CA THR A 50 2.11 -2.92 9.12
C THR A 50 1.75 -1.45 9.00
N THR A 51 0.52 -1.10 8.64
CA THR A 51 0.10 0.31 8.65
C THR A 51 0.09 0.90 10.05
N MET A 52 -0.42 0.18 11.05
CA MET A 52 -0.40 0.67 12.42
C MET A 52 1.04 0.80 12.96
N ASP A 53 1.88 -0.22 12.75
CA ASP A 53 3.30 -0.18 13.14
C ASP A 53 4.04 1.01 12.50
N ASP A 54 3.80 1.23 11.20
CA ASP A 54 4.41 2.34 10.46
C ASP A 54 3.92 3.69 11.01
N MET A 55 2.62 3.85 11.27
CA MET A 55 2.06 5.12 11.75
C MET A 55 2.42 5.45 13.20
N ILE A 56 2.66 4.43 14.04
CA ILE A 56 3.19 4.63 15.39
C ILE A 56 4.64 5.14 15.33
N ARG A 57 5.45 4.61 14.41
CA ARG A 57 6.87 4.95 14.29
C ARG A 57 7.11 6.25 13.53
N ASN A 58 6.36 6.46 12.45
CA ASN A 58 6.47 7.58 11.53
C ASN A 58 5.06 8.02 11.10
N PRO A 59 4.37 8.84 11.90
CA PRO A 59 3.04 9.33 11.57
C PRO A 59 3.03 10.06 10.22
N MET A 60 2.10 9.68 9.35
CA MET A 60 1.96 10.29 8.03
C MET A 60 0.72 11.19 7.97
N PRO A 61 0.79 12.33 7.26
CA PRO A 61 -0.35 13.24 7.13
C PRO A 61 -1.48 12.66 6.27
N LEU A 62 -1.17 11.73 5.36
CA LEU A 62 -2.15 10.99 4.56
C LEU A 62 -1.73 9.53 4.41
N VAL A 63 -2.66 8.65 4.72
CA VAL A 63 -2.54 7.19 4.65
C VAL A 63 -3.65 6.67 3.74
N VAL A 64 -3.26 6.02 2.65
CA VAL A 64 -4.19 5.37 1.72
C VAL A 64 -4.03 3.86 1.85
N ILE A 65 -5.13 3.19 2.23
CA ILE A 65 -5.17 1.75 2.41
C ILE A 65 -6.11 1.15 1.37
N LEU A 66 -5.57 0.25 0.54
CA LEU A 66 -6.39 -0.57 -0.35
C LEU A 66 -6.43 -2.00 0.18
N TRP A 67 -7.56 -2.33 0.81
CA TRP A 67 -7.77 -3.65 1.40
C TRP A 67 -7.75 -4.75 0.33
N SER A 68 -7.31 -5.92 0.75
CA SER A 68 -7.36 -7.15 -0.01
C SER A 68 -8.76 -7.77 0.06
N GLY A 69 -8.95 -8.89 -0.64
CA GLY A 69 -10.18 -9.66 -0.53
C GLY A 69 -10.47 -10.11 0.91
N PRO A 70 -11.73 -10.14 1.35
CA PRO A 70 -12.09 -10.37 2.76
C PRO A 70 -11.67 -11.76 3.29
N ASN A 71 -11.46 -12.72 2.40
CA ASN A 71 -11.12 -14.10 2.74
C ASN A 71 -9.60 -14.37 2.77
N ARG A 72 -8.75 -13.33 2.77
CA ARG A 72 -7.29 -13.49 2.88
C ARG A 72 -6.83 -13.22 4.31
N PHE A 73 -6.33 -14.26 4.95
CA PHE A 73 -5.79 -14.26 6.31
C PHE A 73 -4.26 -14.36 6.29
N GLU A 74 -3.61 -13.77 7.29
CA GLU A 74 -2.18 -13.98 7.52
C GLU A 74 -1.96 -15.30 8.28
N PHE A 75 -1.30 -16.27 7.64
CA PHE A 75 -0.98 -17.55 8.28
C PHE A 75 0.39 -17.55 8.98
N LEU A 76 1.29 -16.64 8.58
CA LEU A 76 2.66 -16.52 9.08
C LEU A 76 3.06 -15.03 9.08
N ASN A 77 3.62 -14.54 10.19
CA ASN A 77 3.92 -13.11 10.44
C ASN A 77 5.34 -12.69 10.05
#